data_AF-A0A920CK63-F1
#
_entry.id   AF-A0A920CK63-F1
#
_cell.length_a   1.000
_cell.length_b   1.000
_cell.length_c   1.000
_cell.angle_alpha   90.00
_cell.angle_beta   90.00
_cell.angle_gamma   90.00
#
_symmetry.space_group_name_H-M   'P 1'
#
loop_
_entity.id
_entity.type
_entity.pdbx_description
1 polymer ?
#
loop_
_entity_poly.entity_id
_entity_poly.type
_entity_poly.pdbx_seq_one_letter_code
_entity_poly.pdbx_strand_id
1 'polypeptide(L)'
;MKHWIIGLAVIFLIFFAYSIFNGTPWGKEAMKEESAKYLQEKYGDKMEIESVEYDFDNSSYFIYRYYTVVHLKRDPQIQFKLSKYDGKMVDNYFLSYWEYEVKNEIKQQFHQISSVSFLLRSNPLENLSEGNRINPPSYHEIKGEIKDEDSSDLRLWINVNEDIQDNIMNTLLEIVLFLKEKEYKLSAIQFKFENQIHTSYYLNSADLKDIIDHDSLINKLK
;
A
#
# COMPACT_ATOMS: atom_id res chain seq x y z
N MET A 1 -23.84 2.67 -50.38
CA MET A 1 -22.41 2.41 -50.11
C MET A 1 -21.71 3.43 -49.19
N LYS A 2 -22.31 4.56 -48.77
CA LYS A 2 -21.62 5.51 -47.85
C LYS A 2 -21.92 5.28 -46.36
N HIS A 3 -23.12 4.75 -46.03
CA HIS A 3 -23.53 4.54 -44.63
C HIS A 3 -22.75 3.45 -43.89
N TRP A 4 -22.26 2.42 -44.59
CA TRP A 4 -21.44 1.37 -43.96
C TRP A 4 -20.05 1.89 -43.57
N ILE A 5 -19.49 2.83 -44.35
CA ILE A 5 -18.21 3.48 -44.05
C ILE A 5 -18.32 4.34 -42.79
N ILE A 6 -19.41 5.10 -42.67
CA ILE A 6 -19.70 5.92 -41.48
C ILE A 6 -19.89 5.02 -40.24
N GLY A 7 -20.64 3.92 -40.39
CA GLY A 7 -20.82 2.94 -39.31
C GLY A 7 -19.48 2.34 -38.82
N LEU A 8 -18.61 1.94 -39.77
CA LEU A 8 -17.27 1.43 -39.44
C LEU A 8 -16.38 2.47 -38.76
N ALA A 9 -16.43 3.72 -39.20
CA ALA A 9 -15.68 4.81 -38.59
C ALA A 9 -16.11 5.05 -37.14
N VAL A 10 -17.42 5.01 -36.86
CA VAL A 10 -17.96 5.16 -35.49
C VAL A 10 -17.54 3.99 -34.60
N ILE A 11 -17.61 2.75 -35.09
CA ILE A 11 -17.17 1.57 -34.34
C ILE A 11 -15.67 1.67 -34.01
N PHE A 12 -14.85 2.09 -34.98
CA PHE A 12 -13.42 2.28 -34.75
C PHE A 12 -13.13 3.36 -33.71
N LEU A 13 -13.89 4.47 -33.74
CA LEU A 13 -13.72 5.56 -32.77
C LEU A 13 -14.15 5.14 -31.36
N ILE A 14 -15.22 4.36 -31.23
CA ILE A 14 -15.65 3.76 -29.94
C ILE A 14 -14.57 2.81 -29.42
N PHE A 15 -14.04 1.92 -30.28
CA PHE A 15 -12.97 1.00 -29.89
C PHE A 15 -11.70 1.74 -29.45
N PHE A 16 -11.33 2.80 -30.18
CA PHE A 16 -10.18 3.64 -29.87
C PHE A 16 -10.37 4.36 -28.53
N ALA A 17 -11.53 5.00 -28.32
CA ALA A 17 -11.86 5.65 -27.06
C ALA A 17 -11.85 4.66 -25.90
N TYR A 18 -12.48 3.49 -26.07
CA TYR A 18 -12.46 2.43 -25.06
C TYR A 18 -11.03 1.98 -24.70
N SER A 19 -10.17 1.83 -25.70
CA SER A 19 -8.77 1.39 -25.51
C SER A 19 -7.93 2.42 -24.77
N ILE A 20 -8.20 3.73 -24.95
CA ILE A 20 -7.52 4.79 -24.20
C ILE A 20 -7.84 4.70 -22.71
N PHE A 21 -9.09 4.41 -22.34
CA PHE A 21 -9.49 4.41 -20.93
C PHE A 21 -9.30 3.05 -20.24
N ASN A 22 -9.30 1.94 -20.98
CA ASN A 22 -9.28 0.59 -20.40
C ASN A 22 -8.01 -0.22 -20.73
N GLY A 23 -7.12 0.37 -21.54
CA GLY A 23 -6.00 -0.32 -22.15
C GLY A 23 -6.43 -1.25 -23.28
N THR A 24 -5.44 -1.72 -24.03
CA THR A 24 -5.66 -2.65 -25.13
C THR A 24 -5.61 -4.10 -24.66
N PRO A 25 -6.42 -5.01 -25.25
CA PRO A 25 -6.35 -6.43 -24.93
C PRO A 25 -4.94 -7.04 -25.11
N TRP A 26 -4.25 -6.68 -26.19
CA TRP A 26 -2.89 -7.15 -26.47
C TRP A 26 -1.85 -6.61 -25.48
N GLY A 27 -2.00 -5.38 -24.99
CA GLY A 27 -1.15 -4.84 -23.94
C GLY A 27 -1.31 -5.59 -22.61
N LYS A 28 -2.55 -5.97 -22.27
CA LYS A 28 -2.82 -6.79 -21.07
C LYS A 28 -2.21 -8.19 -21.19
N GLU A 29 -2.36 -8.84 -22.34
CA GLU A 29 -1.80 -10.17 -22.56
C GLU A 29 -0.26 -10.15 -22.53
N ALA A 30 0.37 -9.17 -23.19
CA ALA A 30 1.82 -9.01 -23.16
C ALA A 30 2.34 -8.79 -21.72
N MET A 31 1.68 -7.92 -20.95
CA MET A 31 2.03 -7.69 -19.55
C MET A 31 1.85 -8.96 -18.71
N LYS A 32 0.79 -9.74 -18.95
CA LYS A 32 0.55 -11.02 -18.26
C LYS A 32 1.66 -12.04 -18.53
N GLU A 33 2.05 -12.22 -19.79
CA GLU A 33 3.12 -13.13 -20.19
C GLU A 33 4.47 -12.73 -19.59
N GLU A 34 4.85 -11.45 -19.71
CA GLU A 34 6.09 -10.92 -19.12
C GLU A 34 6.09 -11.07 -17.59
N SER A 35 4.95 -10.82 -16.94
CA SER A 35 4.78 -10.97 -15.49
C SER A 35 4.92 -12.42 -15.05
N ALA A 36 4.28 -13.36 -15.75
CA ALA A 36 4.34 -14.77 -15.42
C ALA A 36 5.78 -15.29 -15.51
N LYS A 37 6.51 -14.88 -16.56
CA LYS A 37 7.92 -15.22 -16.72
C LYS A 37 8.77 -14.65 -15.58
N TYR A 38 8.62 -13.37 -15.26
CA TYR A 38 9.35 -12.72 -14.17
C TYR A 38 9.11 -13.40 -12.82
N LEU A 39 7.84 -13.67 -12.48
CA LEU A 39 7.47 -14.31 -11.22
C LEU A 39 8.02 -15.73 -11.12
N GLN A 40 7.94 -16.50 -12.22
CA GLN A 40 8.50 -17.84 -12.26
C GLN A 40 10.03 -17.84 -12.09
N GLU A 41 10.73 -16.91 -12.72
CA GLU A 41 12.19 -16.78 -12.61
C GLU A 41 12.63 -16.33 -11.21
N LYS A 42 11.94 -15.35 -10.61
CA LYS A 42 12.33 -14.75 -9.32
C LYS A 42 11.82 -15.53 -8.11
N TYR A 43 10.60 -16.04 -8.16
CA TYR A 43 9.90 -16.63 -7.01
C TYR A 43 9.50 -18.10 -7.21
N GLY A 44 9.66 -18.64 -8.41
CA GLY A 44 9.15 -19.97 -8.76
C GLY A 44 7.62 -19.99 -8.73
N ASP A 45 7.05 -21.12 -8.32
CA ASP A 45 5.60 -21.36 -8.34
C ASP A 45 4.83 -20.80 -7.13
N LYS A 46 5.41 -19.83 -6.40
CA LYS A 46 4.85 -19.34 -5.13
C LYS A 46 3.86 -18.18 -5.28
N MET A 47 3.84 -17.54 -6.45
CA MET A 47 3.04 -16.36 -6.74
C MET A 47 1.97 -16.71 -7.76
N GLU A 48 0.85 -16.00 -7.72
CA GLU A 48 -0.24 -16.14 -8.66
C GLU A 48 -0.72 -14.76 -9.13
N ILE A 49 -0.96 -14.64 -10.43
CA ILE A 49 -1.46 -13.41 -11.05
C ILE A 49 -2.98 -13.37 -10.88
N GLU A 50 -3.47 -12.36 -10.16
CA GLU A 50 -4.89 -12.12 -9.98
C GLU A 50 -5.49 -11.41 -11.19
N SER A 51 -4.85 -10.31 -11.60
CA SER A 51 -5.34 -9.45 -12.66
C SER A 51 -4.21 -8.68 -13.33
N VAL A 52 -4.47 -8.22 -14.55
CA VAL A 52 -3.68 -7.18 -15.22
C VAL A 52 -4.55 -5.94 -15.36
N GLU A 53 -4.11 -4.87 -14.72
CA GLU A 53 -4.80 -3.61 -14.66
C GLU A 53 -4.13 -2.57 -15.55
N TYR A 54 -4.89 -1.55 -15.88
CA TYR A 54 -4.46 -0.44 -16.70
C TYR A 54 -4.81 0.85 -15.97
N ASP A 55 -3.81 1.70 -15.80
CA ASP A 55 -3.97 3.02 -15.20
C ASP A 55 -3.61 4.07 -16.24
N PHE A 56 -4.58 4.92 -16.52
CA PHE A 56 -4.45 6.11 -17.35
C PHE A 56 -4.40 7.31 -16.43
N ASP A 57 -3.18 7.79 -16.18
CA ASP A 57 -2.98 9.02 -15.43
C ASP A 57 -3.22 10.22 -16.35
N ASN A 58 -4.39 10.84 -16.17
CA ASN A 58 -4.81 12.05 -16.86
C ASN A 58 -4.18 13.33 -16.27
N SER A 59 -3.12 13.21 -15.46
CA SER A 59 -2.26 14.33 -15.08
C SER A 59 -1.51 14.90 -16.30
N SER A 60 -0.73 15.95 -16.08
CA SER A 60 -0.06 16.78 -17.10
C SER A 60 0.80 16.03 -18.14
N TYR A 61 1.08 14.73 -17.92
CA TYR A 61 1.97 13.93 -18.75
C TYR A 61 1.30 12.78 -19.50
N PHE A 62 -0.02 12.59 -19.39
CA PHE A 62 -0.76 11.51 -20.07
C PHE A 62 -0.04 10.16 -20.00
N ILE A 63 0.28 9.71 -18.79
CA ILE A 63 1.04 8.49 -18.58
C ILE A 63 0.06 7.33 -18.54
N TYR A 64 0.29 6.33 -19.39
CA TYR A 64 -0.44 5.07 -19.34
C TYR A 64 0.48 3.94 -18.91
N ARG A 65 0.00 3.07 -18.03
CA ARG A 65 0.77 1.93 -17.54
C ARG A 65 -0.10 0.71 -17.35
N TYR A 66 0.43 -0.43 -17.73
CA TYR A 66 -0.08 -1.72 -17.31
C TYR A 66 0.67 -2.15 -16.05
N TYR A 67 -0.05 -2.71 -15.10
CA TYR A 67 0.54 -3.37 -13.95
C TYR A 67 -0.22 -4.66 -13.64
N THR A 68 0.45 -5.59 -13.00
CA THR A 68 -0.11 -6.88 -12.62
C THR A 68 -0.32 -6.89 -11.11
N VAL A 69 -1.53 -7.27 -10.69
CA VAL A 69 -1.82 -7.56 -9.29
C VAL A 69 -1.50 -9.03 -9.04
N VAL A 70 -0.67 -9.28 -8.03
CA VAL A 70 -0.11 -10.59 -7.72
C VAL A 70 -0.36 -10.87 -6.25
N HIS A 71 -0.67 -12.11 -5.91
CA HIS A 71 -0.74 -12.56 -4.52
C HIS A 71 0.12 -13.79 -4.30
N LEU A 72 0.42 -14.06 -3.03
CA LEU A 72 1.05 -15.32 -2.63
C LEU A 72 0.02 -16.45 -2.68
N LYS A 73 0.43 -17.61 -3.18
CA LYS A 73 -0.45 -18.80 -3.13
C LYS A 73 -0.69 -19.29 -1.69
N ARG A 74 0.33 -19.20 -0.84
CA ARG A 74 0.24 -19.64 0.57
C ARG A 74 -0.56 -18.69 1.46
N ASP A 75 -0.63 -17.42 1.09
CA ASP A 75 -1.36 -16.39 1.81
C ASP A 75 -1.87 -15.33 0.82
N PRO A 76 -3.07 -15.54 0.24
CA PRO A 76 -3.64 -14.63 -0.75
C PRO A 76 -3.93 -13.21 -0.23
N GLN A 77 -3.88 -12.99 1.09
CA GLN A 77 -4.06 -11.65 1.66
C GLN A 77 -2.85 -10.74 1.41
N ILE A 78 -1.69 -11.32 1.10
CA ILE A 78 -0.49 -10.58 0.73
C ILE A 78 -0.52 -10.33 -0.78
N GLN A 79 -1.13 -9.20 -1.15
CA GLN A 79 -1.18 -8.69 -2.52
C GLN A 79 -0.08 -7.64 -2.76
N PHE A 80 0.54 -7.69 -3.93
CA PHE A 80 1.54 -6.72 -4.38
C PHE A 80 1.37 -6.43 -5.87
N LYS A 81 2.06 -5.39 -6.34
CA LYS A 81 2.02 -4.93 -7.72
C LYS A 81 3.35 -5.19 -8.41
N LEU A 82 3.24 -5.55 -9.67
CA LEU A 82 4.34 -5.71 -10.59
C LEU A 82 4.13 -4.78 -11.77
N SER A 83 5.11 -3.95 -12.12
CA SER A 83 5.01 -3.01 -13.23
C SER A 83 6.32 -2.97 -14.03
N LYS A 84 6.28 -2.32 -15.18
CA LYS A 84 7.46 -2.14 -16.03
C LYS A 84 8.01 -0.74 -15.84
N TYR A 85 9.25 -0.65 -15.37
CA TYR A 85 9.99 0.60 -15.20
C TYR A 85 11.27 0.53 -16.02
N ASP A 86 11.47 1.50 -16.92
CA ASP A 86 12.61 1.56 -17.84
C ASP A 86 12.88 0.22 -18.57
N GLY A 87 11.79 -0.40 -19.06
CA GLY A 87 11.83 -1.67 -19.78
C GLY A 87 12.05 -2.91 -18.91
N LYS A 88 12.27 -2.77 -17.60
CA LYS A 88 12.49 -3.87 -16.65
C LYS A 88 11.28 -4.08 -15.76
N MET A 89 11.05 -5.32 -15.39
CA MET A 89 10.02 -5.69 -14.43
C MET A 89 10.48 -5.35 -13.02
N VAL A 90 9.63 -4.63 -12.27
CA VAL A 90 9.85 -4.24 -10.88
C VAL A 90 8.62 -4.56 -10.06
N ASP A 91 8.82 -5.18 -8.91
CA ASP A 91 7.77 -5.51 -7.95
C ASP A 91 7.99 -4.78 -6.63
N ASN A 92 6.92 -4.66 -5.84
CA ASN A 92 6.98 -4.17 -4.47
C ASN A 92 6.66 -5.26 -3.44
N TYR A 93 6.98 -6.53 -3.72
CA TYR A 93 6.57 -7.67 -2.89
C TYR A 93 7.00 -7.51 -1.43
N PHE A 94 8.26 -7.17 -1.17
CA PHE A 94 8.78 -7.05 0.21
C PHE A 94 8.10 -5.92 0.97
N LEU A 95 7.86 -4.78 0.30
CA LEU A 95 7.11 -3.67 0.89
C LEU A 95 5.70 -4.11 1.27
N SER A 96 4.97 -4.71 0.33
CA SER A 96 3.61 -5.21 0.59
C SER A 96 3.56 -6.26 1.70
N TYR A 97 4.59 -7.12 1.81
CA TYR A 97 4.70 -8.10 2.88
C TYR A 97 4.81 -7.43 4.25
N TRP A 98 5.74 -6.48 4.42
CA TRP A 98 5.91 -5.78 5.69
C TRP A 98 4.71 -4.90 6.02
N GLU A 99 4.13 -4.25 5.03
CA GLU A 99 2.90 -3.49 5.25
C GLU A 99 1.77 -4.38 5.76
N TYR A 100 1.59 -5.56 5.17
CA TYR A 100 0.59 -6.53 5.62
C TYR A 100 0.87 -7.01 7.04
N GLU A 101 2.12 -7.33 7.37
CA GLU A 101 2.53 -7.76 8.71
C GLU A 101 2.18 -6.71 9.77
N VAL A 102 2.57 -5.44 9.56
CA VAL A 102 2.26 -4.34 10.47
C VAL A 102 0.75 -4.09 10.57
N LYS A 103 0.04 -4.10 9.42
CA LYS A 103 -1.42 -3.92 9.38
C LYS A 103 -2.12 -4.99 10.22
N ASN A 104 -1.72 -6.25 10.09
CA ASN A 104 -2.31 -7.36 10.83
C ASN A 104 -1.95 -7.29 12.32
N GLU A 105 -0.71 -6.98 12.69
CA GLU A 105 -0.30 -6.87 14.10
C GLU A 105 -1.12 -5.78 14.83
N ILE A 106 -1.27 -4.60 14.21
CA ILE A 106 -2.07 -3.51 14.77
C ILE A 106 -3.55 -3.90 14.90
N LYS A 107 -4.14 -4.53 13.87
CA LYS A 107 -5.55 -4.95 13.90
C LYS A 107 -5.84 -6.06 14.90
N GLN A 108 -4.87 -6.94 15.16
CA GLN A 108 -4.99 -7.98 16.18
C GLN A 108 -4.95 -7.38 17.59
N GLN A 109 -4.14 -6.35 17.81
CA GLN A 109 -4.03 -5.68 19.11
C GLN A 109 -5.22 -4.75 19.41
N PHE A 110 -5.75 -4.07 18.40
CA PHE A 110 -6.76 -3.02 18.57
C PHE A 110 -7.99 -3.28 17.70
N HIS A 111 -8.96 -4.00 18.24
CA HIS A 111 -10.20 -4.38 17.54
C HIS A 111 -11.06 -3.19 17.08
N GLN A 112 -10.89 -2.02 17.70
CA GLN A 112 -11.55 -0.78 17.30
C GLN A 112 -11.04 -0.19 15.99
N ILE A 113 -9.87 -0.64 15.50
CA ILE A 113 -9.29 -0.17 14.26
C ILE A 113 -9.92 -0.92 13.08
N SER A 114 -10.80 -0.24 12.34
CA SER A 114 -11.46 -0.78 11.15
C SER A 114 -10.49 -0.93 9.97
N SER A 115 -9.58 0.04 9.82
CA SER A 115 -8.63 0.10 8.71
C SER A 115 -7.28 0.65 9.12
N VAL A 116 -6.24 0.13 8.46
CA VAL A 116 -4.84 0.52 8.66
C VAL A 116 -4.22 0.76 7.30
N SER A 117 -3.61 1.93 7.11
CA SER A 117 -2.71 2.23 6.01
C SER A 117 -1.33 2.45 6.61
N PHE A 118 -0.41 1.56 6.29
CA PHE A 118 1.00 1.68 6.61
C PHE A 118 1.72 1.70 5.26
N LEU A 119 2.55 2.71 5.02
CA LEU A 119 3.28 2.89 3.76
C LEU A 119 4.77 3.07 4.05
N LEU A 120 5.57 2.11 3.61
CA LEU A 120 7.03 2.20 3.64
C LEU A 120 7.52 2.82 2.33
N ARG A 121 8.42 3.81 2.40
CA ARG A 121 8.79 4.62 1.23
C ARG A 121 9.73 3.91 0.25
N SER A 122 10.60 3.06 0.77
CA SER A 122 11.59 2.33 -0.01
C SER A 122 11.91 0.99 0.64
N ASN A 123 12.55 0.10 -0.10
CA ASN A 123 12.99 -1.19 0.43
C ASN A 123 14.31 -0.99 1.21
N PRO A 124 14.33 -1.12 2.55
CA PRO A 124 15.56 -0.94 3.33
C PRO A 124 16.65 -1.95 2.97
N LEU A 125 16.28 -3.06 2.32
CA LEU A 125 17.20 -4.09 1.88
C LEU A 125 17.66 -3.92 0.42
N GLU A 126 17.25 -2.88 -0.31
CA GLU A 126 17.56 -2.73 -1.75
C GLU A 126 19.07 -2.75 -2.05
N ASN A 127 19.88 -2.17 -1.15
CA ASN A 127 21.34 -2.13 -1.29
C ASN A 127 22.05 -3.37 -0.73
N LEU A 128 21.34 -4.20 0.03
CA LEU A 128 21.86 -5.44 0.58
C LEU A 128 21.55 -6.52 -0.44
N SER A 129 22.55 -6.92 -1.23
CA SER A 129 22.45 -7.90 -2.33
C SER A 129 21.25 -8.84 -2.13
N GLU A 130 20.17 -8.58 -2.87
CA GLU A 130 18.92 -9.34 -2.82
C GLU A 130 19.21 -10.76 -3.32
N GLY A 131 19.92 -11.57 -2.53
CA GLY A 131 20.26 -12.92 -2.92
C GLY A 131 19.00 -13.75 -2.89
N ASN A 132 18.27 -13.86 -4.00
CA ASN A 132 17.12 -14.73 -4.27
C ASN A 132 16.25 -15.07 -3.03
N ARG A 133 15.98 -14.08 -2.16
CA ARG A 133 15.22 -14.32 -0.94
C ARG A 133 13.76 -14.33 -1.32
N ILE A 134 13.19 -15.54 -1.44
CA ILE A 134 11.77 -15.71 -1.71
C ILE A 134 10.94 -15.42 -0.46
N ASN A 135 11.52 -15.55 0.73
CA ASN A 135 10.87 -15.26 2.00
C ASN A 135 11.46 -13.94 2.56
N PRO A 136 10.66 -12.87 2.64
CA PRO A 136 11.08 -11.64 3.30
C PRO A 136 11.33 -11.92 4.80
N PRO A 137 12.32 -11.27 5.42
CA PRO A 137 12.37 -11.19 6.89
C PRO A 137 11.14 -10.43 7.42
N SER A 138 10.86 -10.54 8.71
CA SER A 138 9.83 -9.74 9.37
C SER A 138 10.19 -8.25 9.42
N TYR A 139 9.18 -7.40 9.61
CA TYR A 139 9.36 -5.97 9.86
C TYR A 139 10.27 -5.73 11.08
N HIS A 140 10.09 -6.52 12.14
CA HIS A 140 10.89 -6.39 13.37
C HIS A 140 12.36 -6.75 13.18
N GLU A 141 12.70 -7.57 12.18
CA GLU A 141 14.08 -7.88 11.82
C GLU A 141 14.74 -6.77 10.97
N ILE A 142 13.94 -6.02 10.19
CA ILE A 142 14.46 -4.99 9.27
C ILE A 142 14.32 -3.56 9.78
N LYS A 143 13.57 -3.31 10.85
CA LYS A 143 13.33 -1.95 11.39
C LYS A 143 14.61 -1.18 11.75
N GLY A 144 15.72 -1.88 12.01
CA GLY A 144 17.04 -1.27 12.24
C GLY A 144 17.71 -0.74 10.96
N GLU A 145 17.34 -1.27 9.80
CA GLU A 145 17.87 -0.89 8.48
C GLU A 145 17.06 0.23 7.81
N ILE A 146 15.85 0.53 8.33
CA ILE A 146 15.02 1.63 7.84
C ILE A 146 15.69 2.95 8.23
N LYS A 147 16.08 3.73 7.21
CA LYS A 147 16.61 5.08 7.39
C LYS A 147 15.50 6.04 7.79
N ASP A 148 15.87 7.12 8.47
CA ASP A 148 14.91 8.15 8.90
C ASP A 148 14.13 8.75 7.72
N GLU A 149 14.77 8.94 6.56
CA GLU A 149 14.15 9.44 5.32
C GLU A 149 13.11 8.48 4.70
N ASP A 150 13.22 7.20 5.03
CA ASP A 150 12.37 6.11 4.57
C ASP A 150 11.31 5.70 5.61
N SER A 151 11.22 6.43 6.73
CA SER A 151 10.24 6.19 7.78
C SER A 151 8.81 6.16 7.22
N SER A 152 7.97 5.34 7.85
CA SER A 152 6.65 5.03 7.34
C SER A 152 5.59 6.02 7.81
N ASP A 153 4.65 6.32 6.92
CA ASP A 153 3.43 7.06 7.27
C ASP A 153 2.33 6.06 7.68
N LEU A 154 1.83 6.18 8.92
CA LEU A 154 0.76 5.34 9.45
C LEU A 154 -0.56 6.12 9.51
N ARG A 155 -1.64 5.55 8.97
CA ARG A 155 -3.00 6.07 9.12
C ARG A 155 -3.90 4.98 9.68
N LEU A 156 -4.66 5.34 10.71
CA LEU A 156 -5.57 4.45 11.42
C LEU A 156 -6.99 5.01 11.30
N TRP A 157 -7.92 4.17 10.90
CA TRP A 157 -9.35 4.45 10.97
C TRP A 157 -9.91 3.74 12.19
N ILE A 158 -10.48 4.52 13.09
CA ILE A 158 -11.03 4.06 14.36
C ILE A 158 -12.55 4.14 14.28
N ASN A 159 -13.21 3.02 14.55
CA ASN A 159 -14.64 2.99 14.74
C ASN A 159 -14.95 3.54 16.14
N VAL A 160 -15.72 4.62 16.20
CA VAL A 160 -16.12 5.25 17.47
C VAL A 160 -17.51 4.77 17.83
N ASN A 161 -17.59 3.97 18.90
CA ASN A 161 -18.82 3.62 19.61
C ASN A 161 -18.88 4.37 20.95
N GLU A 162 -19.97 4.21 21.72
CA GLU A 162 -20.17 4.91 23.00
C GLU A 162 -19.00 4.67 23.98
N ASP A 163 -18.50 3.43 24.08
CA ASP A 163 -17.38 3.07 24.97
C ASP A 163 -16.06 3.80 24.62
N ILE A 164 -15.78 3.96 23.33
CA ILE A 164 -14.57 4.62 22.84
C ILE A 164 -14.72 6.14 22.88
N GLN A 165 -15.93 6.65 22.68
CA GLN A 165 -16.18 8.09 22.63
C GLN A 165 -15.79 8.78 23.93
N ASP A 166 -16.12 8.17 25.07
CA ASP A 166 -15.80 8.71 26.40
C ASP A 166 -14.31 8.52 26.77
N ASN A 167 -13.58 7.65 26.06
CA ASN A 167 -12.22 7.25 26.39
C ASN A 167 -11.21 7.43 25.25
N ILE A 168 -11.53 8.25 24.26
CA ILE A 168 -10.81 8.30 22.99
C ILE A 168 -9.33 8.63 23.17
N MET A 169 -9.00 9.54 24.09
CA MET A 169 -7.61 9.93 24.37
C MET A 169 -6.79 8.81 24.97
N ASN A 170 -7.36 7.98 25.86
CA ASN A 170 -6.66 6.82 26.39
C ASN A 170 -6.45 5.76 25.31
N THR A 171 -7.43 5.54 24.43
CA THR A 171 -7.25 4.67 23.26
C THR A 171 -6.12 5.15 22.35
N LEU A 172 -6.06 6.45 22.06
CA LEU A 172 -4.96 7.02 21.26
C LEU A 172 -3.61 6.84 21.97
N LEU A 173 -3.56 7.05 23.29
CA LEU A 173 -2.34 6.88 24.08
C LEU A 173 -1.87 5.41 24.05
N GLU A 174 -2.76 4.45 24.27
CA GLU A 174 -2.45 3.02 24.22
C GLU A 174 -1.86 2.62 22.87
N ILE A 175 -2.44 3.11 21.77
CA ILE A 175 -1.91 2.88 20.42
C ILE A 175 -0.51 3.50 20.28
N VAL A 176 -0.31 4.75 20.69
CA VAL A 176 1.00 5.41 20.61
C VAL A 176 2.05 4.65 21.43
N LEU A 177 1.72 4.25 22.67
CA LEU A 177 2.64 3.52 23.54
C LEU A 177 2.98 2.15 22.97
N PHE A 178 2.00 1.41 22.45
CA PHE A 178 2.25 0.15 21.74
C PHE A 178 3.19 0.34 20.55
N LEU A 179 2.96 1.37 19.72
CA LEU A 179 3.80 1.61 18.55
C LEU A 179 5.25 1.94 18.94
N LYS A 180 5.43 2.65 20.06
CA LYS A 180 6.75 2.95 20.64
C LYS A 180 7.42 1.70 21.21
N GLU A 181 6.68 0.88 21.95
CA GLU A 181 7.18 -0.39 22.51
C GLU A 181 7.68 -1.33 21.42
N LYS A 182 6.95 -1.40 20.31
CA LYS A 182 7.32 -2.18 19.12
C LYS A 182 8.43 -1.57 18.28
N GLU A 183 8.79 -0.32 18.57
CA GLU A 183 9.80 0.48 17.88
C GLU A 183 9.53 0.64 16.38
N TYR A 184 8.26 0.85 15.99
CA TYR A 184 7.95 1.15 14.60
C TYR A 184 8.61 2.47 14.17
N LYS A 185 9.25 2.44 12.99
CA LYS A 185 9.89 3.61 12.38
C LYS A 185 8.86 4.45 11.63
N LEU A 186 8.28 5.43 12.33
CA LEU A 186 7.20 6.27 11.83
C LEU A 186 7.66 7.71 11.60
N SER A 187 7.37 8.25 10.42
CA SER A 187 7.47 9.69 10.12
C SER A 187 6.29 10.45 10.71
N ALA A 188 5.10 9.82 10.69
CA ALA A 188 3.89 10.38 11.26
C ALA A 188 2.84 9.29 11.51
N ILE A 189 1.88 9.63 12.38
CA ILE A 189 0.62 8.89 12.56
C ILE A 189 -0.56 9.84 12.38
N GLN A 190 -1.58 9.35 11.66
CA GLN A 190 -2.87 10.03 11.52
C GLN A 190 -3.99 9.12 12.03
N PHE A 191 -4.81 9.63 12.94
CA PHE A 191 -6.02 8.98 13.42
C PHE A 191 -7.24 9.61 12.75
N LYS A 192 -8.09 8.79 12.15
CA LYS A 192 -9.34 9.17 11.50
C LYS A 192 -10.50 8.45 12.17
N PHE A 193 -11.60 9.14 12.38
CA PHE A 193 -12.77 8.57 13.05
C PHE A 193 -13.92 8.44 12.06
N GLU A 194 -14.41 7.21 11.83
CA GLU A 194 -15.36 6.92 10.74
C GLU A 194 -16.71 7.61 10.90
N ASN A 195 -17.18 7.77 12.14
CA ASN A 195 -18.48 8.38 12.45
C ASN A 195 -18.39 9.89 12.78
N GLN A 196 -17.20 10.49 12.71
CA GLN A 196 -16.99 11.91 12.98
C GLN A 196 -16.25 12.55 11.80
N ILE A 197 -17.02 13.10 10.87
CA ILE A 197 -16.59 13.52 9.51
C ILE A 197 -15.47 14.59 9.53
N HIS A 198 -15.15 15.20 10.67
CA HIS A 198 -14.15 16.27 10.77
C HIS A 198 -13.14 16.13 11.92
N THR A 199 -13.16 15.03 12.68
CA THR A 199 -12.16 14.83 13.73
C THR A 199 -11.04 13.97 13.17
N SER A 200 -9.83 14.51 13.11
CA SER A 200 -8.63 13.73 12.86
C SER A 200 -7.49 14.27 13.69
N TYR A 201 -6.68 13.37 14.25
CA TYR A 201 -5.48 13.73 14.99
C TYR A 201 -4.25 13.36 14.18
N TYR A 202 -3.23 14.19 14.26
CA TYR A 202 -1.98 14.01 13.55
C TYR A 202 -0.83 14.21 14.52
N LEU A 203 0.13 13.30 14.52
CA LEU A 203 1.37 13.41 15.28
C LEU A 203 2.53 13.13 14.33
N ASN A 204 3.52 14.02 14.31
CA ASN A 204 4.76 13.77 13.58
C ASN A 204 5.75 12.95 14.43
N SER A 205 6.88 12.57 13.84
CA SER A 205 7.92 11.78 14.51
C SER A 205 8.52 12.46 15.76
N ALA A 206 8.57 13.79 15.83
CA ALA A 206 9.03 14.51 17.01
C ALA A 206 8.00 14.42 18.14
N ASP A 207 6.71 14.62 17.83
CA ASP A 207 5.64 14.52 18.82
C ASP A 207 5.55 13.13 19.43
N LEU A 208 5.71 12.08 18.61
CA LEU A 208 5.72 10.69 19.05
C LEU A 208 6.81 10.39 20.09
N LYS A 209 7.99 11.03 19.97
CA LYS A 209 9.08 10.83 20.93
C LYS A 209 8.71 11.36 22.32
N ASP A 210 8.04 12.50 22.36
CA ASP A 210 7.71 13.23 23.59
C ASP A 210 6.52 12.66 24.37
N ILE A 211 5.64 11.88 23.72
CA ILE A 211 4.43 11.33 24.35
C ILE A 211 4.78 10.16 25.27
N ILE A 212 4.56 10.33 26.57
CA ILE A 212 4.78 9.31 27.60
C ILE A 212 3.55 9.03 28.46
N ASP A 213 2.57 9.93 28.41
CA ASP A 213 1.37 9.91 29.23
C ASP A 213 0.22 10.68 28.54
N HIS A 214 -0.91 10.76 29.22
CA HIS A 214 -2.11 11.40 28.70
C HIS A 214 -1.95 12.92 28.53
N ASP A 215 -1.24 13.59 29.44
CA ASP A 215 -1.06 15.04 29.41
C ASP A 215 -0.15 15.47 28.25
N SER A 216 0.95 14.73 28.04
CA SER A 216 1.84 14.92 26.89
C SER A 216 1.12 14.69 25.57
N LEU A 217 0.26 13.67 25.47
CA LEU A 217 -0.58 13.46 24.28
C LEU A 217 -1.51 14.63 24.00
N ILE A 218 -2.31 15.05 24.99
CA ILE A 218 -3.26 16.16 24.83
C ILE A 218 -2.55 17.44 24.39
N ASN A 219 -1.38 17.72 24.94
CA ASN A 219 -0.62 18.92 24.58
C ASN A 219 -0.11 18.90 23.13
N LYS A 220 0.12 17.72 22.55
CA LYS A 220 0.56 17.57 21.16
C LYS A 220 -0.58 17.55 20.15
N LEU A 221 -1.81 17.25 20.60
CA LEU A 221 -3.00 17.18 19.76
C LEU A 221 -3.79 18.50 19.67
N LYS A 222 -3.38 19.53 20.41
CA LYS A 222 -3.93 20.90 20.37
C LYS A 222 -3.25 21.73 19.28
#